data_AF-A0A8T7G8S8-F1
#
_entry.id   AF-A0A8T7G8S8-F1
#
_cell.length_a   1.000
_cell.length_b   1.000
_cell.length_c   1.000
_cell.angle_alpha   90.00
_cell.angle_beta   90.00
_cell.angle_gamma   90.00
#
_symmetry.space_group_name_H-M   'P 1'
#
loop_
_entity.id
_entity.type
_entity.pdbx_description
1 polymer ?
#
loop_
_entity_poly.entity_id
_entity_poly.type
_entity_poly.pdbx_seq_one_letter_code
_entity_poly.pdbx_strand_id
1 'polypeptide(L)'
;MNALTFDNHNTAMPLLQELVDGISHRIITSTIDAAKTAIQISTENSMPQSSTYKKIKKLQDVGILAVERIELDGKGKKVFYYRSKIKSMEFNLTKDQVVLQFEKNDIRISSALVRMGPTALM
;
A
#
# COMPACT_ATOMS: atom_id res chain seq x y z
N MET A 1 -5.69 18.87 6.58
CA MET A 1 -5.70 17.84 5.53
C MET A 1 -4.26 17.52 5.18
N ASN A 2 -3.79 16.28 5.42
CA ASN A 2 -2.46 15.86 5.00
C ASN A 2 -2.56 15.25 3.59
N ALA A 3 -2.76 16.11 2.59
CA ALA A 3 -2.87 15.68 1.21
C ALA A 3 -1.47 15.56 0.56
N LEU A 4 -1.23 14.48 -0.17
CA LEU A 4 -0.14 14.42 -1.15
C LEU A 4 -0.75 14.75 -2.50
N THR A 5 -0.19 15.74 -3.20
CA THR A 5 -0.66 16.18 -4.51
C THR A 5 0.43 15.95 -5.54
N PHE A 6 0.08 15.28 -6.64
CA PHE A 6 0.91 15.18 -7.84
C PHE A 6 0.22 15.95 -8.97
N ASP A 7 0.90 16.95 -9.52
CA ASP A 7 0.37 17.87 -10.54
C ASP A 7 1.11 17.75 -11.91
N ASN A 8 2.07 16.84 -12.01
CA ASN A 8 2.81 16.55 -13.24
C ASN A 8 2.25 15.30 -13.92
N HIS A 9 1.83 15.45 -15.18
CA HIS A 9 1.31 14.37 -16.03
C HIS A 9 2.23 13.13 -16.06
N ASN A 10 3.55 13.34 -16.16
CA ASN A 10 4.54 12.27 -16.31
C ASN A 10 4.70 11.40 -15.05
N THR A 11 4.21 11.85 -13.89
CA THR A 11 4.22 11.09 -12.64
C THR A 11 2.82 10.67 -12.21
N ALA A 12 1.81 11.53 -12.39
CA ALA A 12 0.44 11.26 -11.99
C ALA A 12 -0.20 10.11 -12.80
N MET A 13 -0.01 10.07 -14.13
CA MET A 13 -0.64 9.04 -14.98
C MET A 13 -0.07 7.63 -14.76
N PRO A 14 1.25 7.41 -14.71
CA PRO A 14 1.80 6.08 -14.43
C PRO A 14 1.44 5.58 -13.02
N LEU A 15 1.42 6.49 -12.03
CA LEU A 15 0.98 6.14 -10.68
C LEU A 15 -0.49 5.74 -10.68
N LEU A 16 -1.37 6.55 -11.28
CA LEU A 16 -2.79 6.23 -11.40
C LEU A 16 -2.98 4.86 -12.05
N GLN A 17 -2.29 4.59 -13.17
CA GLN A 17 -2.37 3.31 -13.87
C GLN A 17 -2.01 2.12 -12.97
N GLU A 18 -0.98 2.25 -12.13
CA GLU A 18 -0.64 1.21 -11.16
C GLU A 18 -1.71 1.05 -10.08
N LEU A 19 -2.35 2.14 -9.65
CA LEU A 19 -3.36 2.10 -8.58
C LEU A 19 -4.72 1.58 -9.05
N VAL A 20 -5.08 1.85 -10.31
CA VAL A 20 -6.32 1.36 -10.92
C VAL A 20 -6.17 0.01 -11.62
N ASP A 21 -4.97 -0.59 -11.60
CA ASP A 21 -4.79 -2.00 -11.95
C ASP A 21 -5.69 -2.86 -11.05
N GLY A 22 -6.43 -3.80 -11.64
CA GLY A 22 -7.49 -4.53 -10.94
C GLY A 22 -7.00 -5.24 -9.66
N ILE A 23 -5.76 -5.74 -9.67
CA ILE A 23 -5.15 -6.35 -8.48
C ILE A 23 -4.74 -5.28 -7.47
N SER A 24 -4.00 -4.26 -7.90
CA SER A 24 -3.56 -3.18 -7.01
C SER A 24 -4.73 -2.51 -6.31
N HIS A 25 -5.79 -2.17 -7.05
CA HIS A 25 -7.01 -1.57 -6.53
C HIS A 25 -7.64 -2.44 -5.43
N ARG A 26 -7.73 -3.77 -5.64
CA ARG A 26 -8.28 -4.71 -4.65
C ARG A 26 -7.40 -4.80 -3.40
N ILE A 27 -6.08 -4.81 -3.55
CA ILE A 27 -5.15 -4.81 -2.42
C ILE A 27 -5.31 -3.53 -1.59
N ILE A 28 -5.29 -2.37 -2.27
CA ILE A 28 -5.39 -1.06 -1.61
C ILE A 28 -6.72 -0.96 -0.86
N THR A 29 -7.84 -1.11 -1.56
CA THR A 29 -9.18 -0.95 -0.97
C THR A 29 -9.41 -1.91 0.19
N SER A 30 -9.01 -3.17 0.04
CA SER A 30 -9.22 -4.18 1.08
C SER A 30 -8.28 -4.03 2.29
N THR A 31 -7.28 -3.13 2.22
CA THR A 31 -6.35 -2.82 3.31
C THR A 31 -6.51 -1.40 3.85
N ILE A 32 -7.59 -0.68 3.50
CA ILE A 32 -7.89 0.65 4.07
C ILE A 32 -8.30 0.54 5.54
N ASP A 33 -9.23 -0.37 5.87
CA ASP A 33 -9.85 -0.48 7.20
C ASP A 33 -9.22 -1.55 8.10
N ALA A 34 -8.53 -2.54 7.52
CA ALA A 34 -7.82 -3.58 8.26
C ALA A 34 -6.51 -3.96 7.57
N ALA A 35 -5.42 -4.11 8.33
CA ALA A 35 -4.17 -4.62 7.75
C ALA A 35 -4.26 -6.12 7.50
N LYS A 36 -3.61 -6.60 6.44
CA LYS A 36 -3.66 -7.99 5.98
C LYS A 36 -2.28 -8.58 5.77
N THR A 37 -2.16 -9.88 5.98
CA THR A 37 -0.94 -10.63 5.66
C THR A 37 -0.82 -10.85 4.16
N ALA A 38 0.41 -11.12 3.68
CA ALA A 38 0.63 -11.53 2.30
C ALA A 38 -0.19 -12.80 1.94
N ILE A 39 -0.44 -13.69 2.91
CA ILE A 39 -1.25 -14.88 2.70
C ILE A 39 -2.72 -14.50 2.46
N GLN A 40 -3.30 -13.65 3.31
CA GLN A 40 -4.67 -13.16 3.12
C GLN A 40 -4.83 -12.46 1.77
N ILE A 41 -3.89 -11.56 1.42
CA ILE A 41 -3.90 -10.85 0.14
C ILE A 41 -3.85 -11.83 -1.04
N SER A 42 -2.97 -12.83 -0.97
CA SER A 42 -2.81 -13.87 -1.98
C SER A 42 -4.10 -14.66 -2.17
N THR A 43 -4.72 -15.12 -1.07
CA THR A 43 -5.96 -15.89 -1.10
C THR A 43 -7.12 -15.09 -1.67
N GLU A 44 -7.32 -13.85 -1.21
CA GLU A 44 -8.42 -13.01 -1.68
C GLU A 44 -8.32 -12.66 -3.17
N ASN A 45 -7.10 -12.53 -3.68
CA ASN A 45 -6.85 -12.16 -5.08
C ASN A 45 -6.60 -13.37 -5.99
N SER A 46 -6.68 -14.60 -5.47
CA SER A 46 -6.33 -15.83 -6.21
C SER A 46 -4.94 -15.76 -6.86
N MET A 47 -3.99 -15.14 -6.16
CA MET A 47 -2.64 -14.91 -6.67
C MET A 47 -1.62 -15.87 -6.05
N PRO A 48 -0.62 -16.34 -6.83
CA PRO A 48 0.53 -17.01 -6.24
C PRO A 48 1.24 -16.13 -5.20
N GLN A 49 1.77 -16.76 -4.15
CA GLN A 49 2.49 -16.05 -3.08
C GLN A 49 3.64 -15.19 -3.63
N SER A 50 4.44 -15.73 -4.55
CA SER A 50 5.57 -15.00 -5.17
C SER A 50 5.11 -13.75 -5.91
N SER A 51 4.03 -13.82 -6.68
CA SER A 51 3.43 -12.67 -7.36
C SER A 51 2.84 -11.67 -6.38
N THR A 52 2.25 -12.16 -5.28
CA THR A 52 1.70 -11.33 -4.22
C THR A 52 2.79 -10.50 -3.54
N TYR A 53 3.92 -11.11 -3.16
CA TYR A 53 5.06 -10.38 -2.60
C TYR A 53 5.61 -9.33 -3.57
N LYS A 54 5.74 -9.64 -4.86
CA LYS A 54 6.17 -8.65 -5.87
C LYS A 54 5.22 -7.46 -5.95
N LYS A 55 3.91 -7.71 -5.91
CA LYS A 55 2.89 -6.66 -5.98
C LYS A 55 2.86 -5.80 -4.71
N ILE A 56 2.94 -6.42 -3.54
CA ILE A 56 3.10 -5.73 -2.25
C ILE A 56 4.33 -4.83 -2.27
N LYS A 57 5.48 -5.36 -2.71
CA LYS A 57 6.73 -4.61 -2.78
C LYS A 57 6.60 -3.39 -3.70
N LYS A 58 6.01 -3.55 -4.88
CA LYS A 58 5.74 -2.44 -5.80
C LYS A 58 4.89 -1.34 -5.16
N LEU A 59 3.82 -1.70 -4.44
CA LEU A 59 2.97 -0.74 -3.73
C LEU A 59 3.67 -0.08 -2.54
N GLN A 60 4.60 -0.76 -1.88
CA GLN A 60 5.46 -0.16 -0.85
C GLN A 60 6.45 0.83 -1.44
N ASP A 61 7.07 0.48 -2.58
CA ASP A 61 8.08 1.31 -3.24
C ASP A 61 7.48 2.63 -3.75
N VAL A 62 6.22 2.62 -4.21
CA VAL A 62 5.46 3.86 -4.54
C VAL A 62 4.80 4.52 -3.31
N GLY A 63 5.03 3.99 -2.11
CA GLY A 63 4.61 4.60 -0.85
C GLY A 63 3.11 4.50 -0.54
N ILE A 64 2.40 3.56 -1.15
CA ILE A 64 0.95 3.36 -1.05
C ILE A 64 0.59 2.33 0.03
N LEU A 65 1.47 1.35 0.25
CA LEU A 65 1.31 0.31 1.25
C LEU A 65 2.45 0.38 2.28
N ALA A 66 2.18 0.01 3.53
CA ALA A 66 3.20 -0.12 4.57
C ALA A 66 2.92 -1.31 5.48
N VAL A 67 3.96 -1.78 6.17
CA VAL A 67 3.81 -2.71 7.28
C VAL A 67 3.27 -1.94 8.48
N GLU A 68 2.06 -2.27 8.93
CA GLU A 68 1.44 -1.69 10.14
C GLU A 68 2.01 -2.34 11.40
N ARG A 69 2.10 -3.67 11.37
CA ARG A 69 2.57 -4.48 12.50
C ARG A 69 3.20 -5.80 12.04
N ILE A 70 4.02 -6.36 12.93
CA ILE A 70 4.60 -7.69 12.80
C ILE A 70 4.18 -8.49 14.02
N GLU A 71 3.67 -9.70 13.80
CA GLU A 71 3.36 -10.66 14.86
C GLU A 71 4.20 -11.92 14.68
N LEU A 72 4.25 -12.77 15.71
CA LEU A 72 4.80 -14.11 15.60
C LEU A 72 3.65 -15.11 15.43
N ASP A 73 3.78 -16.03 14.48
CA ASP A 73 2.86 -17.15 14.39
C ASP A 73 3.10 -18.16 15.53
N GLY A 74 2.27 -19.22 15.59
CA GLY A 74 2.40 -20.28 16.59
C GLY A 74 3.72 -21.07 16.53
N LYS A 75 4.59 -20.81 15.55
CA LYS A 75 5.92 -21.42 15.38
C LYS A 75 7.05 -20.40 15.60
N GLY A 76 6.73 -19.18 16.02
CA GLY A 76 7.71 -18.11 16.22
C GLY A 76 8.19 -17.44 14.93
N LYS A 77 7.53 -17.68 13.79
CA LYS A 77 7.86 -17.01 12.52
C LYS A 77 7.19 -15.64 12.45
N LYS A 78 7.93 -14.64 11.95
CA LYS A 78 7.38 -13.30 11.71
C LYS A 78 6.29 -13.32 10.64
N VAL A 79 5.18 -12.68 10.94
CA VAL A 79 4.05 -12.45 10.05
C VAL A 79 3.83 -10.94 9.93
N PHE A 80 3.95 -10.44 8.70
CA PHE A 80 3.81 -9.02 8.40
C PHE A 80 2.36 -8.71 8.02
N TYR A 81 1.82 -7.64 8.59
CA TYR A 81 0.50 -7.11 8.25
C TYR A 81 0.65 -5.78 7.52
N TYR A 82 0.09 -5.72 6.32
CA TYR A 82 0.18 -4.60 5.40
C TYR A 82 -1.11 -3.78 5.41
N ARG A 83 -0.96 -2.46 5.49
CA ARG A 83 -2.04 -1.47 5.53
C ARG A 83 -1.86 -0.43 4.43
N SER A 84 -2.96 0.01 3.83
CA SER A 84 -2.92 1.14 2.90
C SER A 84 -2.55 2.42 3.65
N LYS A 85 -1.56 3.15 3.13
CA LYS A 85 -1.16 4.50 3.56
C LYS A 85 -2.12 5.58 3.06
N ILE A 86 -3.00 5.24 2.14
CA ILE A 86 -4.03 6.13 1.61
C ILE A 86 -5.41 5.62 2.01
N LYS A 87 -6.29 6.55 2.38
CA LYS A 87 -7.69 6.28 2.74
C LYS A 87 -8.62 6.61 1.57
N SER A 88 -8.27 7.62 0.80
CA SER A 88 -8.98 8.00 -0.42
C SER A 88 -8.00 8.60 -1.43
N MET A 89 -8.41 8.58 -2.70
CA MET A 89 -7.68 9.15 -3.82
C MET A 89 -8.67 9.88 -4.73
N GLU A 90 -8.34 11.11 -5.10
CA GLU A 90 -9.09 11.91 -6.06
C GLU A 90 -8.22 12.18 -7.28
N PHE A 91 -8.77 11.89 -8.47
CA PHE A 91 -8.14 12.17 -9.74
C PHE A 91 -8.97 13.23 -10.48
N ASN A 92 -8.32 14.34 -10.83
CA ASN A 92 -8.92 15.42 -11.59
C ASN A 92 -8.12 15.63 -12.88
N LEU A 93 -8.82 15.59 -14.01
CA LEU A 93 -8.25 15.81 -15.34
C LEU A 93 -8.96 16.98 -16.01
N THR A 94 -8.19 18.00 -16.39
CA THR A 94 -8.63 19.14 -17.19
C THR A 94 -7.75 19.28 -18.42
N LYS A 95 -8.07 20.23 -19.31
CA LYS A 95 -7.25 20.50 -20.50
C LYS A 95 -5.80 20.85 -20.16
N ASP A 96 -5.59 21.56 -19.05
CA ASP A 96 -4.30 22.16 -18.71
C ASP A 96 -3.63 21.49 -17.49
N GLN A 97 -4.33 20.56 -16.82
CA GLN A 97 -3.87 20.01 -15.54
C GLN A 97 -4.30 18.56 -15.34
N VAL A 98 -3.38 17.78 -14.75
CA VAL A 98 -3.65 16.45 -14.18
C VAL A 98 -3.31 16.50 -12.70
N VAL A 99 -4.28 16.25 -11.83
CA VAL A 99 -4.08 16.27 -10.39
C VAL A 99 -4.46 14.94 -9.78
N LEU A 100 -3.54 14.37 -9.00
CA LEU A 100 -3.78 13.21 -8.16
C LEU A 100 -3.61 13.63 -6.70
N GLN A 101 -4.68 13.54 -5.92
CA GLN A 101 -4.69 13.89 -4.49
C GLN A 101 -4.97 12.65 -3.66
N PHE A 102 -4.32 12.56 -2.49
CA PHE A 102 -4.48 11.45 -1.56
C PHE A 102 -4.83 11.93 -0.16
N GLU A 103 -5.84 11.34 0.46
CA GLU A 103 -6.01 11.41 1.92
C GLU A 103 -5.14 10.33 2.57
N LYS A 104 -4.25 10.72 3.47
CA LYS A 104 -3.46 9.74 4.24
C LYS A 104 -4.36 8.94 5.17
N ASN A 105 -4.07 7.65 5.25
CA ASN A 105 -4.65 6.78 6.26
C ASN A 105 -3.94 6.99 7.61
N ASP A 106 -4.69 6.96 8.70
CA ASP A 106 -4.12 7.02 10.05
C ASP A 106 -3.56 5.63 10.43
N ILE A 107 -2.30 5.39 10.05
CA ILE A 107 -1.61 4.14 10.37
C ILE A 107 -0.85 4.30 11.67
N ARG A 108 -1.26 3.54 12.69
CA ARG A 108 -0.49 3.36 13.91
C ARG A 108 0.55 2.26 13.69
N ILE A 109 1.75 2.67 13.29
CA ILE A 109 2.89 1.75 13.16
C ILE A 109 3.29 1.27 14.56
N SER A 110 3.43 -0.05 14.73
CA SER A 110 3.85 -0.60 16.02
C SER A 110 5.21 -0.01 16.47
N SER A 111 5.36 0.30 17.75
CA SER A 111 6.61 0.85 18.30
C SER A 111 7.81 -0.11 18.13
N ALA A 112 7.55 -1.41 18.01
CA ALA A 112 8.56 -2.41 17.70
C ALA A 112 9.15 -2.21 16.28
N LEU A 113 8.32 -1.86 15.30
CA LEU A 113 8.74 -1.57 13.92
C LEU A 113 9.61 -0.32 13.83
N VAL A 114 9.30 0.73 14.60
CA VAL A 114 10.08 1.99 14.61
C VAL A 114 11.52 1.77 15.08
N ARG A 115 11.75 0.75 15.91
CA ARG A 115 13.08 0.37 16.42
C ARG A 115 13.85 -0.53 15.46
N MET A 116 13.18 -1.14 14.49
CA MET A 116 13.80 -2.00 13.49
C MET A 116 14.30 -1.12 12.34
N GLY A 117 15.61 -1.07 12.12
CA GLY A 117 16.20 -0.29 11.04
C GLY A 117 15.64 -0.66 9.64
N PRO A 118 15.80 0.20 8.63
CA PRO A 118 15.13 0.07 7.31
C PRO A 118 15.37 -1.28 6.61
N THR A 119 16.47 -1.96 6.89
CA THR A 119 16.81 -3.28 6.32
C THR A 119 15.92 -4.42 6.83
N ALA A 120 15.28 -4.28 7.99
CA ALA A 120 14.43 -5.31 8.58
C ALA A 120 12.98 -5.30 8.05
N LEU A 121 12.68 -4.36 7.17
CA LEU A 121 11.37 -4.05 6.60
C LEU A 121 11.25 -4.41 5.10
N MET A 122 12.36 -4.82 4.47
CA MET A 122 12.44 -5.25 3.07
C MET A 122 12.17 -6.74 2.91
#